data_AF-A0A2P6RVN7-F1
#
_entry.id   AF-A0A2P6RVN7-F1
#
_cell.length_a   1.000
_cell.length_b   1.000
_cell.length_c   1.000
_cell.angle_alpha   90.00
_cell.angle_beta   90.00
_cell.angle_gamma   90.00
#
_symmetry.space_group_name_H-M   'P 1'
#
loop_
_entity.id
_entity.type
_entity.pdbx_description
1 polymer ?
#
loop_
_entity_poly.entity_id
_entity_poly.type
_entity_poly.pdbx_seq_one_letter_code
_entity_poly.pdbx_strand_id
1 'polypeptide(L)'
;MNGAVALVVVVICLESRVVFHSFGRYIQVPPPLNYLSVTTTMLGGAAGAGAYALGMISDAFSSLVFTALAIVVSVVGAIVVGFPVLACTEMVMPMSSSRDRSMFQTYDYNFSSFQEWCWKQFNVKPRPTWITTEFGGHVRK
;
A
#
# COMPACT_ATOMS: atom_id res chain seq x y z
N MET A 1 -19.34 -12.33 -27.43
CA MET A 1 -18.76 -13.02 -26.25
C MET A 1 -17.30 -12.57 -26.18
N ASN A 2 -17.04 -11.66 -25.26
CA ASN A 2 -16.22 -10.46 -25.53
C ASN A 2 -14.78 -10.66 -25.05
N GLY A 3 -13.78 -10.15 -25.76
CA GLY A 3 -12.37 -10.22 -25.34
C GLY A 3 -12.11 -9.72 -23.92
N ALA A 4 -12.94 -8.80 -23.42
CA ALA A 4 -12.95 -8.36 -22.03
C ALA A 4 -13.25 -9.49 -21.02
N VAL A 5 -14.18 -10.39 -21.33
CA VAL A 5 -14.52 -11.54 -20.47
C VAL A 5 -13.34 -12.52 -20.42
N ALA A 6 -12.69 -12.77 -21.56
CA ALA A 6 -11.50 -13.63 -21.61
C ALA A 6 -10.34 -13.04 -20.80
N LEU A 7 -10.12 -11.72 -20.87
CA LEU A 7 -9.09 -11.03 -20.11
C LEU A 7 -9.35 -11.13 -18.60
N VAL A 8 -10.59 -10.92 -18.15
CA VAL A 8 -10.96 -11.06 -16.73
C VAL A 8 -10.71 -12.49 -16.21
N VAL A 9 -11.09 -13.51 -16.98
CA VAL A 9 -10.87 -14.92 -16.60
C VAL A 9 -9.38 -15.24 -16.49
N VAL A 10 -8.57 -14.79 -17.46
CA VAL A 10 -7.11 -15.01 -17.42
C VAL A 10 -6.49 -14.31 -16.22
N VAL A 11 -6.90 -13.07 -15.90
CA VAL A 11 -6.41 -12.34 -14.73
C VAL A 11 -6.75 -13.08 -13.43
N ILE A 12 -8.00 -13.54 -13.27
CA ILE A 12 -8.41 -14.31 -12.08
C ILE A 12 -7.62 -15.63 -11.96
N CYS A 13 -7.38 -16.32 -13.08
CA CYS A 13 -6.56 -17.54 -13.10
C CYS A 13 -5.10 -17.25 -12.71
N LEU A 14 -4.53 -16.13 -13.16
CA LEU A 14 -3.19 -15.70 -12.77
C LEU A 14 -3.11 -15.33 -11.29
N GLU A 15 -4.11 -14.64 -10.75
CA GLU A 15 -4.17 -14.27 -9.32
C GLU A 15 -4.18 -15.51 -8.42
N SER A 16 -5.10 -16.44 -8.70
CA SER A 16 -5.27 -17.67 -7.91
C SER A 16 -4.06 -18.61 -7.99
N ARG A 17 -3.41 -18.71 -9.16
CA ARG A 17 -2.29 -19.64 -9.37
C ARG A 17 -0.92 -19.04 -9.08
N VAL A 18 -0.67 -17.77 -9.38
CA VAL A 18 0.67 -17.18 -9.20
C VAL A 18 0.77 -16.51 -7.84
N VAL A 19 -0.19 -15.66 -7.48
CA VAL A 19 -0.09 -14.84 -6.26
C VAL A 19 -0.34 -15.68 -5.02
N PHE A 20 -1.42 -16.45 -4.96
CA PHE A 20 -1.73 -17.22 -3.75
C PHE A 20 -0.82 -18.44 -3.55
N HIS A 21 -0.48 -19.14 -4.63
CA HIS A 21 0.44 -20.28 -4.54
C HIS A 21 1.87 -19.85 -4.23
N SER A 22 2.36 -18.76 -4.84
CA SER A 22 3.77 -18.34 -4.67
C SER A 22 3.97 -17.38 -3.51
N PHE A 23 3.01 -16.48 -3.26
CA PHE A 23 3.14 -15.41 -2.28
C PHE A 23 2.21 -15.51 -1.07
N GLY A 24 1.43 -16.58 -0.91
CA GLY A 24 0.52 -16.75 0.23
C GLY A 24 1.19 -16.63 1.61
N ARG A 25 2.50 -16.91 1.70
CA ARG A 25 3.32 -16.73 2.91
C ARG A 25 3.73 -15.28 3.21
N TYR A 26 3.70 -14.39 2.22
CA TYR A 26 4.15 -13.00 2.33
C TYR A 26 3.00 -12.01 2.51
N ILE A 27 1.76 -12.50 2.57
CA ILE A 27 0.59 -11.63 2.75
C ILE A 27 0.33 -11.45 4.24
N GLN A 28 0.61 -10.24 4.74
CA GLN A 28 0.48 -9.90 6.16
C GLN A 28 -0.99 -9.85 6.64
N VAL A 29 -1.95 -9.66 5.73
CA VAL A 29 -3.37 -9.46 6.04
C VAL A 29 -4.06 -10.82 6.26
N PRO A 30 -4.83 -11.01 7.36
CA PRO A 30 -5.54 -12.27 7.59
C PRO A 30 -6.60 -12.53 6.50
N PRO A 31 -6.80 -13.79 6.08
CA PRO A 31 -7.89 -14.17 5.19
C PRO A 31 -9.26 -13.88 5.86
N PRO A 32 -10.29 -13.38 5.15
CA PRO A 32 -10.48 -13.38 3.68
C PRO A 32 -10.14 -12.07 2.95
N LEU A 33 -9.85 -10.97 3.67
CA LEU A 33 -9.62 -9.64 3.06
C LEU A 33 -8.43 -9.60 2.10
N ASN A 34 -7.46 -10.50 2.33
CA ASN A 34 -6.27 -10.62 1.52
C ASN A 34 -6.61 -10.96 0.04
N TYR A 35 -7.62 -11.81 -0.19
CA TYR A 35 -8.03 -12.23 -1.54
C TYR A 35 -8.65 -11.07 -2.29
N LEU A 36 -9.57 -10.36 -1.64
CA LEU A 36 -10.26 -9.20 -2.20
C LEU A 36 -9.28 -8.07 -2.56
N SER A 37 -8.32 -7.80 -1.68
CA SER A 37 -7.34 -6.72 -1.87
C SER A 37 -6.38 -6.98 -3.04
N VAL A 38 -5.85 -8.21 -3.16
CA VAL A 38 -5.01 -8.62 -4.28
C VAL A 38 -5.77 -8.53 -5.61
N THR A 39 -7.00 -9.08 -5.65
CA THR A 39 -7.82 -9.04 -6.86
C THR A 39 -8.17 -7.62 -7.29
N THR A 40 -8.48 -6.73 -6.35
CA THR A 40 -8.77 -5.33 -6.66
C THR A 40 -7.54 -4.62 -7.27
N THR A 41 -6.36 -4.92 -6.76
CA THR A 41 -5.11 -4.29 -7.22
C THR A 41 -4.72 -4.77 -8.63
N MET A 42 -4.76 -6.08 -8.86
CA MET A 42 -4.41 -6.70 -10.14
C MET A 42 -5.46 -6.41 -11.23
N LEU A 43 -6.74 -6.63 -10.94
CA LEU A 43 -7.82 -6.35 -11.89
C LEU A 43 -7.92 -4.85 -12.19
N GLY A 44 -7.78 -3.99 -11.18
CA GLY A 44 -7.78 -2.54 -11.36
C GLY A 44 -6.58 -2.06 -12.19
N GLY A 45 -5.39 -2.59 -11.93
CA GLY A 45 -4.19 -2.28 -12.72
C GLY A 45 -4.31 -2.73 -14.18
N ALA A 46 -4.80 -3.95 -14.41
CA ALA A 46 -5.03 -4.49 -15.75
C ALA A 46 -6.11 -3.72 -16.52
N ALA A 47 -7.22 -3.37 -15.85
CA ALA A 47 -8.28 -2.55 -16.45
C ALA A 47 -7.77 -1.15 -16.82
N GLY A 48 -6.95 -0.54 -15.96
CA GLY A 48 -6.31 0.74 -16.25
C GLY A 48 -5.39 0.66 -17.47
N ALA A 49 -4.46 -0.30 -17.49
CA ALA A 49 -3.55 -0.48 -18.61
C ALA A 49 -4.29 -0.78 -19.93
N GLY A 50 -5.34 -1.61 -19.88
CA GLY A 50 -6.19 -1.92 -21.03
C GLY A 50 -6.95 -0.70 -21.56
N ALA A 51 -7.53 0.10 -20.67
CA ALA A 51 -8.24 1.34 -21.05
C ALA A 51 -7.29 2.36 -21.70
N TYR A 52 -6.05 2.47 -21.18
CA TYR A 52 -5.01 3.33 -21.77
C TYR A 52 -4.59 2.83 -23.16
N ALA A 53 -4.32 1.54 -23.31
CA ALA A 53 -3.90 0.95 -24.58
C ALA A 53 -4.99 1.04 -25.67
N LEU A 54 -6.26 1.00 -25.28
CA LEU A 54 -7.40 1.14 -26.20
C LEU A 54 -7.79 2.61 -26.48
N GLY A 55 -7.07 3.59 -25.92
CA GLY A 55 -7.36 5.01 -26.14
C GLY A 55 -8.71 5.47 -25.57
N MET A 56 -9.25 4.75 -24.58
CA MET A 56 -10.58 5.02 -24.00
C MET A 56 -10.58 6.18 -22.98
N ILE A 57 -9.41 6.77 -22.70
CA ILE A 57 -9.29 8.02 -21.92
C ILE A 57 -9.38 9.19 -22.91
N SER A 58 -10.60 9.55 -23.29
CA SER A 58 -10.89 10.70 -24.16
C SER A 58 -11.51 11.88 -23.40
N ASP A 59 -12.23 11.61 -22.32
CA ASP A 59 -13.08 12.60 -21.63
C ASP A 59 -12.61 12.90 -20.21
N ALA A 60 -12.91 14.12 -19.72
CA ALA A 60 -12.59 14.55 -18.37
C ALA A 60 -13.19 13.61 -17.30
N PHE A 61 -14.39 13.08 -17.53
CA PHE A 61 -15.02 12.11 -16.63
C PHE A 61 -14.24 10.78 -16.56
N SER A 62 -13.78 10.27 -17.70
CA SER A 62 -12.97 9.05 -17.77
C SER A 62 -11.60 9.22 -17.11
N SER A 63 -11.01 10.41 -17.18
CA SER A 63 -9.76 10.72 -16.46
C SER A 63 -9.93 10.77 -14.94
N LEU A 64 -11.06 11.31 -14.45
CA LEU A 64 -11.37 11.30 -13.01
C LEU A 64 -11.59 9.87 -12.50
N VAL A 65 -12.31 9.04 -13.25
CA VAL A 65 -12.49 7.63 -12.91
C VAL A 65 -11.16 6.88 -12.92
N PHE A 66 -10.30 7.13 -13.91
CA PHE A 66 -8.98 6.50 -14.00
C PHE A 66 -8.06 6.89 -12.83
N THR A 67 -7.99 8.18 -12.50
CA THR A 67 -7.19 8.68 -11.38
C THR A 67 -7.70 8.14 -10.04
N ALA A 68 -9.02 8.10 -9.83
CA ALA A 68 -9.63 7.51 -8.64
C ALA A 68 -9.29 6.01 -8.54
N LEU A 69 -9.39 5.27 -9.64
CA LEU A 69 -9.07 3.84 -9.68
C LEU A 69 -7.58 3.59 -9.41
N ALA A 70 -6.68 4.42 -9.97
CA ALA A 70 -5.24 4.33 -9.73
C ALA A 70 -4.87 4.60 -8.26
N ILE A 71 -5.54 5.56 -7.61
CA ILE A 71 -5.38 5.83 -6.17
C ILE A 71 -5.83 4.60 -5.37
N VAL A 72 -7.01 4.05 -5.66
CA VAL A 72 -7.54 2.87 -4.96
C VAL A 72 -6.59 1.68 -5.11
N VAL A 73 -6.15 1.37 -6.33
CA VAL A 73 -5.19 0.29 -6.61
C VAL A 73 -3.89 0.47 -5.83
N SER A 74 -3.35 1.70 -5.79
CA SER A 74 -2.10 1.99 -5.07
C SER A 74 -2.25 1.82 -3.55
N VAL A 75 -3.35 2.31 -2.97
CA VAL A 75 -3.61 2.19 -1.52
C VAL A 75 -3.80 0.73 -1.13
N VAL A 76 -4.60 -0.02 -1.89
CA VAL A 76 -4.84 -1.44 -1.61
C VAL A 76 -3.55 -2.24 -1.79
N GLY A 77 -2.75 -1.95 -2.82
CA GLY A 77 -1.43 -2.57 -3.01
C GLY A 77 -0.48 -2.34 -1.83
N ALA A 78 -0.43 -1.12 -1.29
CA ALA A 78 0.40 -0.80 -0.12
C ALA A 78 -0.04 -1.57 1.14
N ILE A 79 -1.35 -1.76 1.31
CA ILE A 79 -1.91 -2.55 2.42
C ILE A 79 -1.54 -4.04 2.25
N VAL A 80 -1.64 -4.60 1.04
CA VAL A 80 -1.29 -5.99 0.73
C VAL A 80 0.17 -6.29 1.07
N VAL A 81 1.07 -5.37 0.70
CA VAL A 81 2.51 -5.49 0.98
C VAL A 81 2.82 -5.38 2.48
N GLY A 82 1.86 -4.95 3.30
CA GLY A 82 2.06 -4.83 4.75
C GLY A 82 2.89 -3.61 5.16
N PHE A 83 3.02 -2.61 4.29
CA PHE A 83 3.77 -1.39 4.57
C PHE A 83 3.31 -0.68 5.86
N PRO A 84 2.00 -0.56 6.17
CA PRO A 84 1.56 0.05 7.43
C PRO A 84 2.08 -0.68 8.67
N VAL A 85 2.15 -2.01 8.61
CA VAL A 85 2.66 -2.84 9.71
C VAL A 85 4.17 -2.67 9.85
N LEU A 86 4.90 -2.68 8.72
CA LEU A 86 6.35 -2.46 8.69
C LEU A 86 6.75 -1.11 9.30
N ALA A 87 6.00 -0.04 8.97
CA ALA A 87 6.19 1.29 9.54
C ALA A 87 5.86 1.35 11.04
N CYS A 88 4.92 0.53 11.49
CA CYS A 88 4.54 0.43 12.90
C CYS A 88 5.48 -0.43 13.75
N THR A 89 6.30 -1.31 13.17
CA THR A 89 7.19 -2.20 13.93
C THR A 89 8.65 -1.76 13.85
N GLU A 90 9.18 -1.66 12.64
CA GLU A 90 10.61 -1.49 12.38
C GLU A 90 10.88 -0.09 11.81
N MET A 91 10.21 0.31 10.72
CA MET A 91 10.46 1.57 10.02
C MET A 91 9.77 2.78 10.69
N VAL A 92 10.09 3.03 11.96
CA VAL A 92 9.58 4.19 12.72
C VAL A 92 10.38 5.44 12.35
N MET A 93 9.83 6.25 11.45
CA MET A 93 10.44 7.52 11.03
C MET A 93 9.72 8.72 11.68
N PRO A 94 10.36 9.43 12.61
CA PRO A 94 9.75 10.62 13.22
C PRO A 94 9.77 11.79 12.23
N MET A 95 8.59 12.21 11.77
CA MET A 95 8.43 13.41 10.95
C MET A 95 7.78 14.53 11.77
N SER A 96 8.44 15.66 11.84
CA SER A 96 7.97 16.89 12.47
C SER A 96 8.16 18.06 11.52
N SER A 97 7.26 19.03 11.60
CA SER A 97 7.28 20.26 10.80
C SER A 97 7.24 21.46 11.73
N SER A 98 8.19 22.38 11.56
CA SER A 98 8.30 23.60 12.36
C SER A 98 8.14 24.85 11.48
N ARG A 99 7.52 25.91 11.99
CA ARG A 99 7.22 27.14 11.22
C ARG A 99 8.45 27.81 10.61
N ASP A 100 9.60 27.68 11.25
CA ASP A 100 10.83 28.39 10.86
C ASP A 100 11.71 27.59 9.88
N ARG A 101 11.46 26.28 9.72
CA ARG A 101 12.28 25.37 8.89
C ARG A 101 11.50 24.62 7.82
N SER A 102 10.17 24.77 7.81
CA SER A 102 9.27 24.03 6.93
C SER A 102 8.20 24.99 6.41
N MET A 103 7.81 24.81 5.14
CA MET A 103 6.70 25.53 4.52
C MET A 103 5.32 24.94 4.92
N PHE A 104 5.31 23.86 5.70
CA PHE A 104 4.09 23.20 6.18
C PHE A 104 3.69 23.70 7.57
N GLN A 105 2.43 23.51 7.95
CA GLN A 105 1.93 23.84 9.28
C GLN A 105 2.75 23.15 10.38
N THR A 106 2.79 23.76 11.57
CA THR A 106 3.52 23.23 12.71
C THR A 106 2.92 21.91 13.18
N TYR A 107 3.74 20.88 13.25
CA TYR A 107 3.38 19.56 13.73
C TYR A 107 4.56 18.95 14.48
N ASP A 108 4.35 18.65 15.76
CA ASP A 108 5.33 17.98 16.59
C ASP A 108 5.05 16.48 16.65
N TYR A 109 6.08 15.69 16.37
CA TYR A 109 5.98 14.24 16.43
C TYR A 109 5.94 13.76 17.89
N ASN A 110 4.89 13.04 18.27
CA ASN A 110 4.78 12.41 19.58
C ASN A 110 4.74 10.88 19.48
N PHE A 111 5.71 10.22 20.13
CA PHE A 111 5.84 8.77 20.10
C PHE A 111 4.68 8.04 20.80
N SER A 112 4.10 8.60 21.87
CA SER A 112 3.00 7.94 22.58
C SER A 112 1.74 7.83 21.71
N SER A 113 1.38 8.91 21.03
CA SER A 113 0.26 8.94 20.09
C SER A 113 0.47 8.00 18.90
N PHE A 114 1.71 7.91 18.39
CA PHE A 114 2.06 6.97 17.33
C PHE A 114 1.93 5.52 17.79
N GLN A 115 2.41 5.19 18.99
CA GLN A 115 2.29 3.85 19.58
C GLN A 115 0.83 3.44 19.76
N GLU A 116 -0.03 4.33 20.26
CA GLU A 116 -1.47 4.05 20.43
C GLU A 116 -2.17 3.80 19.10
N TRP A 117 -1.81 4.57 18.07
CA TRP A 117 -2.36 4.36 16.72
C TRP A 117 -1.99 2.98 16.17
N CYS A 118 -0.72 2.60 16.25
CA CYS A 118 -0.24 1.28 15.82
C CYS A 118 -0.87 0.13 16.61
N TRP A 119 -1.06 0.32 17.92
CA TRP A 119 -1.73 -0.65 18.78
C TRP A 119 -3.21 -0.82 18.39
N LYS A 120 -3.94 0.28 18.17
CA LYS A 120 -5.36 0.27 17.82
C LYS A 120 -5.63 -0.36 16.45
N GLN A 121 -4.75 -0.13 15.48
CA GLN A 121 -4.94 -0.60 14.10
C GLN A 121 -4.42 -2.02 13.87
N PHE A 122 -3.27 -2.38 14.46
CA PHE A 122 -2.57 -3.63 14.12
C PHE A 122 -2.19 -4.47 15.34
N ASN A 123 -2.47 -4.00 16.57
CA ASN A 123 -2.12 -4.69 17.82
C ASN A 123 -0.61 -5.01 17.92
N VAL A 124 0.22 -4.12 17.38
CA VAL A 124 1.70 -4.21 17.41
C VAL A 124 2.29 -3.04 18.20
N LYS A 125 3.46 -3.27 18.82
CA LYS A 125 4.21 -2.24 19.54
C LYS A 125 5.46 -1.83 18.75
N PRO A 126 5.65 -0.53 18.43
CA PRO A 126 6.80 -0.02 17.69
C PRO A 126 8.13 -0.21 18.44
N ARG A 127 9.19 -0.53 17.67
CA ARG A 127 10.58 -0.67 18.16
C ARG A 127 11.49 0.34 17.44
N PRO A 128 11.54 1.61 17.88
CA PRO A 128 12.20 2.68 17.13
C PRO A 128 13.73 2.54 17.01
N THR A 129 14.37 1.80 17.92
CA THR A 129 15.83 1.63 17.93
C THR A 129 16.31 0.39 17.19
N TRP A 130 15.42 -0.50 16.76
CA TRP A 130 15.81 -1.81 16.20
C TRP A 130 16.70 -1.69 14.96
N ILE A 131 16.33 -0.84 14.00
CA ILE A 131 17.14 -0.62 12.78
C ILE A 131 18.47 0.06 13.08
N THR A 132 18.51 1.03 13.99
CA THR A 132 19.75 1.74 14.32
C THR A 132 20.70 0.89 15.16
N THR A 133 20.20 -0.12 15.89
CA THR A 133 21.03 -1.10 16.59
C THR A 133 21.57 -2.19 15.67
N GLU A 134 20.76 -2.70 14.73
CA GLU A 134 21.17 -3.82 13.86
C GLU A 134 22.02 -3.39 12.66
N PHE A 135 21.57 -2.36 11.93
CA PHE A 135 22.24 -1.91 10.70
C PHE A 135 23.25 -0.79 10.92
N GLY A 136 23.35 -0.30 12.17
CA GLY A 136 24.17 0.85 12.52
C GLY A 136 23.52 2.17 12.09
N GLY A 137 23.41 3.10 13.04
CA GLY A 137 23.06 4.49 12.77
C GLY A 137 24.29 5.36 12.54
N HIS A 138 24.14 6.67 12.74
CA HIS A 138 25.30 7.55 12.86
C HIS A 138 26.11 7.13 14.10
N VAL A 139 27.32 6.62 13.91
CA VAL A 139 28.30 6.49 15.00
C VAL A 139 28.57 7.89 15.52
N ARG A 140 27.94 8.29 16.63
CA ARG A 140 28.41 9.44 17.39
C ARG A 140 29.83 9.11 17.87
N LYS A 141 30.82 9.70 17.22
CA LYS A 141 32.08 10.03 17.87
C LYS A 141 31.82 11.13 18.89
#